data_AF-M1DZ85-F1
#
_entry.id   AF-M1DZ85-F1
#
_cell.length_a   1.000
_cell.length_b   1.000
_cell.length_c   1.000
_cell.angle_alpha   90.00
_cell.angle_beta   90.00
_cell.angle_gamma   90.00
#
_symmetry.space_group_name_H-M   'P 1'
#
loop_
_entity.id
_entity.type
_entity.pdbx_description
1 polymer ?
#
loop_
_entity_poly.entity_id
_entity_poly.type
_entity_poly.pdbx_seq_one_letter_code
_entity_poly.pdbx_strand_id
1 'polypeptide(L)'
;MGATGTGKSRLSVYLATHFRGEIINSDKMQVYNGLEIVTTKITHDEKQGVRHYLLEQSVLNRRVDTRVHEMVNEWLVDEVRQIFIPDADYTKGIRLSIGVPEMARYLREEKI
;
A
#
# COMPACT_ATOMS: atom_id res chain seq x y z
N MET A 1 3.22 9.93 -9.70
CA MET A 1 2.20 9.86 -8.63
C MET A 1 0.92 10.55 -9.10
N GLY A 2 -0.26 10.18 -8.59
CA GLY A 2 -1.54 10.83 -8.92
C GLY A 2 -2.75 9.92 -8.75
N ALA A 3 -3.93 10.51 -8.52
CA ALA A 3 -5.19 9.81 -8.23
C ALA A 3 -5.60 8.79 -9.31
N THR A 4 -6.36 7.76 -8.96
CA THR A 4 -6.85 6.73 -9.90
C THR A 4 -7.62 7.37 -11.06
N GLY A 5 -7.46 6.85 -12.28
CA GLY A 5 -8.17 7.35 -13.47
C GLY A 5 -7.57 8.59 -14.17
N THR A 6 -6.51 9.21 -13.63
CA THR A 6 -5.90 10.42 -14.23
C THR A 6 -5.04 10.18 -15.49
N GLY A 7 -5.15 9.03 -16.14
CA GLY A 7 -4.42 8.74 -17.39
C GLY A 7 -2.92 8.46 -17.25
N LYS A 8 -2.41 8.24 -16.03
CA LYS A 8 -0.99 7.96 -15.76
C LYS A 8 -0.43 6.82 -16.61
N SER A 9 -1.18 5.72 -16.74
CA SER A 9 -0.76 4.54 -17.51
C SER A 9 -0.54 4.89 -18.99
N ARG A 10 -1.44 5.69 -19.57
CA ARG A 10 -1.33 6.16 -20.96
C ARG A 10 -0.12 7.09 -21.16
N LEU A 11 0.12 8.00 -20.21
CA LEU A 11 1.29 8.88 -20.24
C LEU A 11 2.60 8.08 -20.10
N SER A 12 2.64 7.10 -19.21
CA SER A 12 3.83 6.26 -19.01
C SER A 12 4.17 5.46 -20.27
N VAL A 13 3.17 4.87 -20.94
CA VAL A 13 3.39 4.11 -22.19
C VAL A 13 3.91 5.02 -23.29
N TYR A 14 3.31 6.20 -23.46
CA TYR A 14 3.77 7.17 -24.46
C TYR A 14 5.24 7.54 -24.26
N LEU A 15 5.64 7.85 -23.03
CA LEU A 15 7.03 8.18 -22.69
C LEU A 15 7.97 6.99 -22.90
N ALA A 16 7.57 5.79 -22.47
CA ALA A 16 8.39 4.59 -22.62
C ALA A 16 8.63 4.24 -24.10
N THR A 17 7.63 4.42 -24.97
CA THR A 17 7.79 4.24 -26.42
C THR A 17 8.78 5.26 -27.02
N HIS A 18 8.74 6.53 -26.58
CA HIS A 18 9.63 7.57 -27.10
C HIS A 18 11.08 7.42 -26.62
N PHE A 19 11.27 7.02 -25.36
CA PHE A 19 12.58 6.93 -24.73
C PHE A 19 13.14 5.50 -24.63
N ARG A 20 12.46 4.51 -25.23
CA ARG A 20 12.78 3.07 -25.11
C ARG A 20 12.90 2.62 -23.65
N GLY A 21 12.02 3.15 -22.81
CA GLY A 21 11.95 2.87 -21.39
C GLY A 21 11.12 1.63 -21.06
N GLU A 22 11.22 1.21 -19.80
CA GLU A 22 10.40 0.15 -19.22
C GLU A 22 9.53 0.73 -18.11
N ILE A 23 8.38 0.12 -17.84
CA ILE A 23 7.43 0.61 -16.84
C ILE A 23 7.40 -0.33 -15.64
N ILE A 24 7.59 0.22 -14.44
CA ILE A 24 7.45 -0.51 -13.18
C ILE A 24 6.15 -0.04 -12.49
N ASN A 25 5.19 -0.94 -12.39
CA ASN A 25 3.93 -0.70 -11.70
C ASN A 25 4.11 -0.90 -10.18
N SER A 26 3.68 0.10 -9.40
CA SER A 26 3.75 0.11 -7.94
C SER A 26 2.38 0.07 -7.25
N ASP A 27 1.30 -0.12 -8.01
CA ASP A 27 -0.04 -0.27 -7.45
C ASP A 27 -0.23 -1.69 -6.90
N LYS A 28 -0.33 -1.78 -5.56
CA LYS A 28 -0.52 -3.04 -4.84
C LYS A 28 -1.76 -3.81 -5.29
N MET A 29 -2.79 -3.13 -5.78
CA MET A 29 -4.03 -3.79 -6.20
C MET A 29 -3.84 -4.56 -7.51
N GLN A 30 -2.89 -4.16 -8.35
CA GLN A 30 -2.66 -4.80 -9.65
C GLN A 30 -1.80 -6.08 -9.57
N VAL A 31 -1.42 -6.52 -8.37
CA VAL A 31 -0.66 -7.76 -8.12
C VAL A 31 -1.53 -9.01 -8.19
N TYR A 32 -2.85 -8.88 -7.96
CA TYR A 32 -3.76 -10.02 -7.85
C TYR A 32 -4.17 -10.53 -9.22
N ASN A 33 -3.87 -11.80 -9.52
CA ASN A 33 -4.30 -12.44 -10.77
C ASN A 33 -5.83 -12.62 -10.84
N GLY A 34 -6.43 -12.45 -12.01
CA GLY A 34 -7.86 -12.69 -12.25
C GLY A 34 -8.78 -11.50 -11.89
N LEU A 35 -8.21 -10.39 -11.43
CA LEU A 35 -8.94 -9.17 -11.06
C LEU A 35 -8.61 -7.98 -11.98
N GLU A 36 -8.26 -8.24 -13.24
CA GLU A 36 -7.76 -7.26 -14.22
C GLU A 36 -8.71 -6.06 -14.36
N ILE A 37 -10.02 -6.30 -14.43
CA ILE A 37 -11.05 -5.26 -14.61
C ILE A 37 -11.15 -4.38 -13.36
N VAL A 38 -11.38 -4.99 -12.20
CA VAL A 38 -11.62 -4.27 -10.94
C VAL A 38 -10.39 -3.47 -10.51
N THR A 39 -9.20 -3.99 -10.78
CA THR A 39 -7.93 -3.36 -10.43
C THR A 39 -7.42 -2.41 -11.52
N THR A 40 -8.18 -2.24 -12.61
CA THR A 40 -7.84 -1.38 -13.76
C THR A 40 -6.44 -1.70 -14.31
N LYS A 41 -6.10 -3.00 -14.44
CA LYS A 41 -4.82 -3.41 -15.03
C LYS A 41 -4.77 -2.99 -16.49
N ILE A 42 -3.63 -2.45 -16.88
CA ILE A 42 -3.38 -2.12 -18.28
C ILE A 42 -3.40 -3.40 -19.13
N THR A 43 -4.20 -3.38 -20.19
CA THR A 43 -4.37 -4.50 -21.13
C THR A 43 -3.11 -4.69 -21.99
N HIS A 44 -2.99 -5.83 -22.67
CA HIS A 44 -1.83 -6.08 -23.52
C HIS A 44 -1.73 -5.08 -24.68
N ASP A 45 -2.87 -4.75 -25.29
CA ASP A 45 -2.94 -3.78 -26.41
C ASP A 45 -2.51 -2.38 -25.97
N GLU A 46 -2.94 -1.94 -24.78
CA GLU A 46 -2.58 -0.63 -24.22
C GLU A 46 -1.09 -0.52 -23.85
N LYS A 47 -0.38 -1.64 -23.63
CA LYS A 47 1.06 -1.62 -23.37
C LYS A 47 1.88 -1.24 -24.61
N GLN A 48 1.33 -1.36 -25.81
CA GLN A 48 2.01 -1.00 -27.07
C GLN A 48 3.42 -1.61 -27.22
N GLY A 49 3.60 -2.85 -26.74
CA GLY A 49 4.89 -3.55 -26.77
C GLY A 49 5.92 -3.07 -25.74
N VAL A 50 5.60 -2.07 -24.91
CA VAL A 50 6.44 -1.66 -23.77
C VAL A 50 6.47 -2.79 -22.75
N ARG A 51 7.65 -3.06 -22.18
CA ARG A 51 7.77 -3.99 -21.06
C ARG A 51 7.21 -3.37 -19.78
N HIS A 52 6.26 -4.06 -19.17
CA HIS A 52 5.68 -3.70 -17.88
C HIS A 52 6.07 -4.74 -16.84
N TYR A 53 6.80 -4.31 -15.83
CA TYR A 53 7.08 -5.06 -14.63
C TYR A 53 6.06 -4.66 -13.56
N LEU A 54 5.62 -5.63 -12.78
CA LEU A 54 4.88 -5.36 -11.57
C LEU A 54 5.84 -5.55 -10.40
N LEU A 55 5.86 -4.61 -9.45
CA LEU A 55 6.57 -4.85 -8.20
C LEU A 55 5.95 -6.07 -7.53
N GLU A 56 6.76 -7.10 -7.32
CA GLU A 56 6.29 -8.33 -6.71
C GLU A 56 5.77 -8.07 -5.30
N GLN A 57 4.72 -8.81 -4.92
CA GLN A 57 4.17 -8.79 -3.57
C GLN A 57 5.26 -9.04 -2.52
N SER A 58 6.24 -9.89 -2.83
CA SER A 58 7.38 -10.21 -1.97
C SER A 58 8.23 -8.96 -1.61
N VAL A 59 8.50 -8.12 -2.61
CA VAL A 59 9.26 -6.87 -2.45
C VAL A 59 8.44 -5.84 -1.69
N LEU A 60 7.15 -5.74 -1.98
CA LEU A 60 6.24 -4.82 -1.29
C LEU A 60 6.10 -5.21 0.19
N ASN A 61 5.85 -6.49 0.47
CA ASN A 61 5.75 -7.02 1.83
C ASN A 61 7.03 -6.74 2.60
N ARG A 62 8.20 -7.06 2.04
CA ARG A 62 9.48 -6.79 2.71
C ARG A 62 9.63 -5.32 3.12
N ARG A 63 9.25 -4.37 2.26
CA ARG A 63 9.34 -2.93 2.58
C ARG A 63 8.34 -2.53 3.66
N VAL A 64 7.10 -3.03 3.59
CA VAL A 64 6.09 -2.77 4.63
C VAL A 64 6.55 -3.36 5.97
N ASP A 65 7.02 -4.61 5.99
CA ASP A 65 7.51 -5.30 7.19
C ASP A 65 8.70 -4.56 7.80
N THR A 66 9.67 -4.16 6.97
CA THR A 66 10.82 -3.37 7.42
C THR A 66 10.36 -2.06 8.06
N ARG A 67 9.43 -1.35 7.40
CA ARG A 67 8.93 -0.08 7.92
C ARG A 67 8.15 -0.23 9.21
N VAL A 68 7.31 -1.27 9.33
CA VAL A 68 6.60 -1.58 10.58
C VAL A 68 7.60 -1.90 11.69
N HIS A 69 8.66 -2.66 11.39
CA HIS A 69 9.70 -2.97 12.35
C HIS A 69 10.44 -1.72 12.83
N GLU A 70 10.80 -0.82 11.91
CA GLU A 70 11.35 0.50 12.25
C GLU A 70 10.38 1.30 13.12
N MET A 71 9.10 1.37 12.76
CA MET A 71 8.09 2.10 13.54
C MET A 71 7.99 1.58 14.97
N VAL A 72 8.01 0.26 15.18
CA VAL A 72 8.01 -0.34 16.52
C VAL A 72 9.27 0.05 17.29
N ASN A 73 10.44 0.04 16.65
CA ASN A 73 11.69 0.49 17.27
C ASN A 73 11.73 2.01 17.54
N GLU A 74 11.00 2.80 16.73
CA GLU A 74 10.86 4.25 16.80
C GLU A 74 9.63 4.69 17.63
N TRP A 75 9.26 3.94 18.67
CA TRP A 75 8.26 4.33 19.69
C TRP A 75 6.76 4.24 19.30
N LEU A 76 6.38 3.53 18.24
CA LEU A 76 4.96 3.34 17.90
C LEU A 76 4.12 2.80 19.07
N VAL A 77 4.63 1.81 19.81
CA VAL A 77 3.89 1.17 20.91
C VAL A 77 3.60 2.18 22.02
N ASP A 78 4.60 2.96 22.40
CA ASP A 78 4.50 3.94 23.48
C ASP A 78 3.63 5.14 23.07
N GLU A 79 3.71 5.56 21.81
CA GLU A 79 2.80 6.57 21.25
C GLU A 79 1.34 6.11 21.33
N VAL A 80 1.05 4.88 20.91
CA VAL A 80 -0.32 4.33 21.00
C VAL A 80 -0.77 4.18 22.45
N ARG A 81 0.12 3.77 23.37
CA ARG A 81 -0.18 3.70 24.81
C ARG A 81 -0.60 5.04 25.40
N GLN A 82 0.00 6.15 24.97
CA GLN A 82 -0.35 7.49 25.48
C GLN A 82 -1.76 7.93 25.07
N ILE A 83 -2.24 7.51 23.89
CA ILE A 83 -3.58 7.87 23.39
C ILE A 83 -4.64 6.80 23.67
N PHE A 84 -4.22 5.67 24.27
CA PHE A 84 -5.08 4.52 24.52
C PHE A 84 -6.12 4.82 25.61
N ILE A 85 -7.38 4.66 25.22
CA ILE A 85 -8.55 4.71 26.11
C ILE A 85 -9.27 3.37 25.98
N PRO A 86 -9.45 2.59 27.06
CA PRO A 86 -9.99 1.23 26.99
C PRO A 86 -11.33 1.11 26.25
N ASP A 87 -12.26 2.01 26.58
CA ASP A 87 -13.66 1.97 26.13
C ASP A 87 -13.95 2.89 24.93
N ALA A 88 -12.92 3.45 24.30
CA ALA A 88 -13.11 4.31 23.14
C ALA A 88 -13.50 3.54 21.87
N ASP A 89 -14.19 4.23 20.97
CA ASP A 89 -14.51 3.74 19.63
C ASP A 89 -13.26 3.85 18.71
N TYR A 90 -12.65 2.72 18.38
CA TYR A 90 -11.47 2.64 17.49
C TYR A 90 -11.84 2.49 16.00
N THR A 91 -13.10 2.72 15.64
CA THR A 91 -13.54 2.73 14.23
C THR A 91 -13.54 4.14 13.62
N LYS A 92 -13.13 5.17 14.38
CA LYS A 92 -13.28 6.57 13.98
C LYS A 92 -12.06 7.44 14.31
N GLY A 93 -11.88 8.48 13.50
CA GLY A 93 -10.85 9.51 13.71
C GLY A 93 -9.44 8.95 13.72
N ILE A 94 -8.55 9.55 14.52
CA ILE A 94 -7.15 9.13 14.64
C ILE A 94 -7.00 7.68 15.13
N ARG A 95 -8.04 7.11 15.77
CA ARG A 95 -8.05 5.74 16.30
C ARG A 95 -8.28 4.66 15.24
N LEU A 96 -8.71 5.05 14.03
CA LEU A 96 -8.82 4.17 12.86
C LEU A 96 -7.50 4.04 12.09
N SER A 97 -6.48 4.82 12.44
CA SER A 97 -5.16 4.77 11.78
C SER A 97 -4.58 3.35 11.81
N ILE A 98 -3.94 2.97 10.70
CA ILE A 98 -3.36 1.63 10.53
C ILE A 98 -2.43 1.29 11.71
N GLY A 99 -2.64 0.14 12.35
CA GLY A 99 -1.87 -0.34 13.50
C GLY A 99 -2.45 0.06 14.85
N VAL A 100 -3.27 1.12 14.94
CA VAL A 100 -3.85 1.58 16.22
C VAL A 100 -4.93 0.62 16.74
N PRO A 101 -5.90 0.13 15.94
CA PRO A 101 -6.88 -0.85 16.40
C PRO A 101 -6.23 -2.17 16.85
N GLU A 102 -5.24 -2.66 16.10
CA GLU A 102 -4.51 -3.88 16.41
C GLU A 102 -3.76 -3.75 17.74
N MET A 103 -3.09 -2.62 17.95
CA MET A 103 -2.38 -2.33 19.19
C MET A 103 -3.33 -2.09 20.37
N ALA A 104 -4.48 -1.45 20.15
CA ALA A 104 -5.49 -1.28 21.18
C ALA A 104 -6.03 -2.63 21.69
N ARG A 105 -6.17 -3.63 20.80
CA ARG A 105 -6.53 -5.00 21.20
C ARG A 105 -5.44 -5.61 22.09
N TYR A 106 -4.18 -5.51 21.68
CA TYR A 106 -3.03 -5.98 22.48
C TYR A 106 -2.99 -5.32 23.87
N LEU A 107 -3.15 -4.00 23.96
CA LEU A 107 -3.11 -3.26 25.23
C LEU A 107 -4.30 -3.57 26.17
N ARG A 108 -5.44 -3.99 25.63
CA ARG A 108 -6.56 -4.49 26.45
C ARG A 108 -6.24 -5.83 27.09
N GLU A 109 -5.58 -6.71 26.33
CA GLU A 109 -5.18 -8.04 26.79
C GLU A 109 -3.99 -7.98 27.77
N GLU A 110 -3.07 -7.02 27.62
CA GLU A 110 -1.92 -6.80 28.53
C GLU A 110 -2.32 -6.36 29.95
N LYS A 111 -3.49 -5.71 30.10
CA LYS A 111 -3.99 -5.19 31.40
C LYS A 111 -4.86 -6.19 32.19
N ILE A 112 -4.96 -7.43 31.73
CA ILE A 112 -5.62 -8.56 32.41
C ILE A 112 -4.55 -9.43 33.06
#